data_AF-A0A9P3URW6-F1
#
_entry.id   AF-A0A9P3URW6-F1
#
_cell.length_a   1.000
_cell.length_b   1.000
_cell.length_c   1.000
_cell.angle_alpha   90.00
_cell.angle_beta   90.00
_cell.angle_gamma   90.00
#
_symmetry.space_group_name_H-M   'P 1'
#
loop_
_entity.id
_entity.type
_entity.pdbx_description
1 polymer ?
#
loop_
_entity_poly.entity_id
_entity_poly.type
_entity_poly.pdbx_seq_one_letter_code
_entity_poly.pdbx_strand_id
1 'polypeptide(L)'
;MTPAIPYSPRSDWIPPRYRRLGGYVMTHKTAEQWAERLLGKELNPRFLNCATQFINPRIKQHGVRIRTVGEEFCTHCMIVTQAAWFKGYVGMPASDIPQFVEGEREKRVKAFLQEQGVEDFEFQTWLD
;
A
#
# COMPACT_ATOMS: atom_id res chain seq x y z
N MET A 1 43.00 -9.75 -11.78
CA MET A 1 42.03 -9.33 -10.75
C MET A 1 41.68 -7.88 -11.01
N THR A 2 40.48 -7.63 -11.53
CA THR A 2 39.98 -6.27 -11.77
C THR A 2 39.52 -5.70 -10.42
N PRO A 3 39.98 -4.52 -9.98
CA PRO A 3 39.53 -3.96 -8.72
C PRO A 3 38.03 -3.63 -8.82
N ALA A 4 37.28 -4.01 -7.79
CA ALA A 4 35.89 -3.62 -7.65
C ALA A 4 35.83 -2.09 -7.56
N ILE A 5 35.12 -1.46 -8.50
CA ILE A 5 34.82 -0.03 -8.43
C ILE A 5 33.92 0.15 -7.21
N PRO A 6 34.30 0.96 -6.21
CA PRO A 6 33.42 1.23 -5.08
C PRO A 6 32.12 1.84 -5.59
N TYR A 7 31.00 1.33 -5.09
CA TYR A 7 29.68 1.88 -5.37
C TYR A 7 29.67 3.36 -4.96
N SER A 8 29.66 4.25 -5.94
CA SER A 8 29.41 5.67 -5.75
C SER A 8 27.90 5.87 -5.91
N PRO A 9 27.17 6.25 -4.84
CA PRO A 9 25.75 6.54 -4.98
C PRO A 9 25.59 7.69 -5.97
N ARG A 10 24.87 7.44 -7.06
CA ARG A 10 24.57 8.47 -8.06
C ARG A 10 23.62 9.52 -7.46
N SER A 11 24.17 10.68 -7.11
CA SER A 11 23.52 11.98 -6.85
C SER A 11 22.58 12.10 -5.63
N ASP A 12 22.59 13.28 -4.98
CA ASP A 12 21.68 13.73 -3.91
C ASP A 12 20.21 13.89 -4.37
N TRP A 13 19.81 13.20 -5.44
CA TRP A 13 18.47 13.25 -5.99
C TRP A 13 17.53 12.35 -5.18
N ILE A 14 16.82 12.97 -4.25
CA ILE A 14 15.72 12.32 -3.53
C ILE A 14 14.48 12.35 -4.42
N PRO A 15 13.90 11.20 -4.82
CA PRO A 15 12.73 11.17 -5.67
C PRO A 15 11.56 11.93 -5.02
N PRO A 16 10.90 12.86 -5.75
CA PRO A 16 9.75 13.58 -5.24
C PRO A 16 8.52 12.67 -5.15
N ARG A 17 7.65 12.96 -4.18
CA ARG A 17 6.32 12.37 -4.02
C ARG A 17 5.28 13.46 -4.15
N TYR A 18 4.32 13.28 -5.05
CA TYR A 18 3.40 14.37 -5.42
C TYR A 18 2.01 14.19 -4.83
N ARG A 19 1.79 13.08 -4.13
CA ARG A 19 0.50 12.76 -3.52
C ARG A 19 0.72 12.19 -2.14
N ARG A 20 -0.28 12.40 -1.30
CA ARG A 20 -0.50 11.62 -0.09
C ARG A 20 -1.78 10.82 -0.25
N LEU A 21 -1.73 9.56 0.14
CA LEU A 21 -2.82 8.60 0.13
C LEU A 21 -3.23 8.30 1.57
N GLY A 22 -4.54 8.28 1.82
CA GLY A 22 -5.12 7.85 3.09
C GLY A 22 -5.93 6.59 2.89
N GLY A 23 -5.80 5.65 3.81
CA GLY A 23 -6.47 4.37 3.68
C GLY A 23 -6.06 3.36 4.73
N TYR A 24 -6.65 2.17 4.63
CA TYR A 24 -6.34 1.05 5.52
C TYR A 24 -5.13 0.29 4.99
N VAL A 25 -4.02 0.39 5.70
CA VAL A 25 -2.77 -0.30 5.44
C VAL A 25 -2.79 -1.66 6.11
N MET A 26 -2.34 -2.67 5.39
CA MET A 26 -2.13 -4.03 5.86
C MET A 26 -0.78 -4.53 5.37
N THR A 27 -0.24 -5.56 6.03
CA THR A 27 0.96 -6.21 5.53
C THR A 27 0.68 -6.89 4.19
N HIS A 28 1.72 -7.06 3.38
CA HIS A 28 1.60 -7.82 2.14
C HIS A 28 1.11 -9.26 2.38
N LYS A 29 1.56 -9.90 3.46
CA LYS A 29 1.09 -11.23 3.89
C LYS A 29 -0.42 -11.25 4.16
N THR A 30 -0.95 -10.23 4.84
CA THR A 30 -2.39 -10.10 5.07
C THR A 30 -3.16 -9.95 3.73
N ALA A 31 -2.60 -9.18 2.79
CA ALA A 31 -3.19 -9.04 1.45
C ALA A 31 -3.12 -10.35 0.64
N GLU A 32 -2.03 -11.12 0.73
CA GLU A 32 -1.92 -12.44 0.09
C GLU A 32 -2.98 -13.41 0.62
N GLN A 33 -3.08 -13.55 1.94
CA GLN A 33 -4.08 -14.42 2.56
C GLN A 33 -5.50 -14.03 2.15
N TRP A 34 -5.78 -12.73 2.06
CA TRP A 34 -7.05 -12.26 1.55
C TRP A 34 -7.28 -12.64 0.09
N ALA A 35 -6.28 -12.45 -0.77
CA ALA A 35 -6.34 -12.84 -2.18
C ALA A 35 -6.57 -14.35 -2.36
N GLU A 36 -5.88 -15.19 -1.59
CA GLU A 36 -6.05 -16.66 -1.61
C GLU A 36 -7.48 -17.08 -1.26
N ARG A 37 -8.06 -16.46 -0.22
CA ARG A 37 -9.47 -16.70 0.15
C ARG A 37 -10.42 -16.30 -0.98
N LEU A 38 -10.19 -15.16 -1.63
CA LEU A 38 -11.02 -14.71 -2.76
C LEU A 38 -10.93 -15.64 -3.99
N LEU A 39 -9.81 -16.34 -4.15
CA LEU A 39 -9.56 -17.27 -5.25
C LEU A 39 -9.92 -18.73 -4.90
N GLY A 40 -10.04 -19.08 -3.63
CA GLY A 40 -10.24 -20.45 -3.16
C GLY A 40 -9.02 -21.35 -3.36
N LYS A 41 -7.82 -20.78 -3.51
CA LYS A 41 -6.55 -21.51 -3.71
C LYS A 41 -5.36 -20.66 -3.30
N GLU A 42 -4.26 -21.33 -2.99
CA GLU A 42 -2.97 -20.68 -2.71
C GLU A 42 -2.46 -19.91 -3.93
N LEU A 43 -1.81 -18.78 -3.66
CA LEU A 43 -1.12 -18.01 -4.68
C LEU A 43 0.20 -18.68 -5.02
N ASN A 44 0.51 -18.75 -6.32
CA ASN A 44 1.82 -19.24 -6.72
C ASN A 44 2.88 -18.23 -6.24
N PRO A 45 3.96 -18.70 -5.56
CA PRO A 45 5.01 -17.85 -5.00
C PRO A 45 5.64 -16.85 -6.00
N ARG A 46 5.60 -17.16 -7.30
CA ARG A 46 6.09 -16.26 -8.36
C ARG A 46 5.22 -15.02 -8.58
N PHE A 47 4.00 -15.00 -8.06
CA PHE A 47 3.03 -13.91 -8.18
C PHE A 47 2.66 -13.29 -6.83
N LEU A 48 3.44 -13.51 -5.78
CA LEU A 48 3.19 -12.90 -4.47
C LEU A 48 3.06 -11.37 -4.59
N ASN A 49 3.92 -10.75 -5.40
CA ASN A 49 3.90 -9.32 -5.72
C ASN A 49 2.59 -8.81 -6.38
N CYS A 50 1.66 -9.72 -6.69
CA CYS A 50 0.42 -9.45 -7.44
C CYS A 50 -0.85 -9.63 -6.60
N ALA A 51 -0.80 -9.78 -5.27
CA ALA A 51 -2.02 -9.92 -4.44
C ALA A 51 -3.06 -8.82 -4.75
N THR A 52 -2.59 -7.59 -4.94
CA THR A 52 -3.42 -6.44 -5.33
C THR A 52 -4.14 -6.63 -6.69
N GLN A 53 -3.54 -7.37 -7.63
CA GLN A 53 -4.13 -7.66 -8.95
C GLN A 53 -5.30 -8.65 -8.86
N PHE A 54 -5.28 -9.55 -7.88
CA PHE A 54 -6.38 -10.49 -7.64
C PHE A 54 -7.51 -9.88 -6.81
N ILE A 55 -7.17 -9.01 -5.87
CA ILE A 55 -8.14 -8.31 -5.01
C ILE A 55 -8.89 -7.24 -5.80
N ASN A 56 -8.19 -6.38 -6.56
CA ASN A 56 -8.79 -5.21 -7.22
C ASN A 56 -10.03 -5.53 -8.08
N PRO A 57 -10.04 -6.57 -8.92
CA PRO A 57 -11.22 -6.95 -9.70
C PRO A 57 -12.46 -7.27 -8.85
N ARG A 58 -12.26 -7.81 -7.63
CA ARG A 58 -13.36 -8.18 -6.72
C ARG A 58 -13.87 -7.01 -5.90
N ILE A 59 -13.00 -6.06 -5.56
CA ILE A 59 -13.39 -4.92 -4.72
C ILE A 59 -13.80 -3.67 -5.51
N LYS A 60 -13.53 -3.62 -6.82
CA LYS A 60 -13.80 -2.45 -7.66
C LYS A 60 -15.28 -2.02 -7.63
N GLN A 61 -16.21 -2.96 -7.51
CA GLN A 61 -17.65 -2.68 -7.41
C GLN A 61 -18.03 -1.88 -6.16
N HIS A 62 -17.20 -1.92 -5.12
CA HIS A 62 -17.39 -1.18 -3.87
C HIS A 62 -16.73 0.22 -3.91
N GLY A 63 -16.22 0.66 -5.07
CA GLY A 63 -15.64 2.00 -5.24
C GLY A 63 -14.32 2.21 -4.49
N VAL A 64 -13.61 1.13 -4.16
CA VAL A 64 -12.29 1.14 -3.50
C VAL A 64 -11.24 0.44 -4.36
N ARG A 65 -9.96 0.70 -4.07
CA ARG A 65 -8.82 0.06 -4.73
C ARG A 65 -7.74 -0.24 -3.71
N ILE A 66 -7.06 -1.36 -3.90
CA ILE A 66 -5.85 -1.72 -3.15
C ILE A 66 -4.60 -1.41 -3.98
N ARG A 67 -3.56 -0.90 -3.33
CA ARG A 67 -2.24 -0.62 -3.93
C ARG A 67 -1.12 -0.97 -2.98
N THR A 68 0.04 -1.32 -3.51
CA THR A 68 1.28 -1.35 -2.72
C THR A 68 1.66 0.08 -2.34
N VAL A 69 2.04 0.30 -1.09
CA VAL A 69 2.51 1.61 -0.58
C VAL A 69 3.84 1.43 0.13
N GLY A 70 4.61 2.51 0.20
CA GLY A 70 5.91 2.52 0.84
C GLY A 70 7.09 2.48 -0.10
N GLU A 71 8.27 2.63 0.49
CA GLU A 71 9.54 2.66 -0.22
C GLU A 71 10.04 1.25 -0.51
N GLU A 72 9.80 0.34 0.42
CA GLU A 72 10.12 -1.06 0.25
C GLU A 72 9.04 -1.77 -0.59
N PHE A 73 9.51 -2.49 -1.60
CA PHE A 73 8.64 -3.17 -2.53
C PHE A 73 7.95 -4.36 -1.84
N CYS A 74 6.62 -4.45 -1.98
CA CYS A 74 5.81 -5.56 -1.46
C CYS A 74 5.85 -5.75 0.06
N THR A 75 6.07 -4.68 0.83
CA THR A 75 5.96 -4.75 2.30
C THR A 75 4.55 -4.42 2.79
N HIS A 76 3.97 -3.35 2.25
CA HIS A 76 2.67 -2.83 2.68
C HIS A 76 1.70 -2.68 1.50
N CYS A 77 0.42 -2.94 1.78
CA CYS A 77 -0.68 -2.69 0.85
C CYS A 77 -1.71 -1.79 1.53
N MET A 78 -2.28 -0.84 0.79
CA MET A 78 -3.28 0.09 1.27
C MET A 78 -4.56 -0.01 0.45
N ILE A 79 -5.70 -0.14 1.13
CA ILE A 79 -7.01 0.18 0.56
C ILE A 79 -7.16 1.69 0.57
N VAL A 80 -7.00 2.32 -0.60
CA VAL A 80 -7.00 3.77 -0.74
C VAL A 80 -8.43 4.32 -0.69
N THR A 81 -8.70 5.18 0.28
CA THR A 81 -10.01 5.85 0.46
C THR A 81 -9.92 7.36 0.27
N GLN A 82 -8.75 7.96 0.52
CA GLN A 82 -8.48 9.38 0.35
C GLN A 82 -7.19 9.59 -0.45
N ALA A 83 -7.15 10.67 -1.23
CA ALA A 83 -5.97 11.09 -1.95
C ALA A 83 -5.97 12.61 -2.08
N ALA A 84 -4.82 13.23 -1.88
CA ALA A 84 -4.64 14.66 -2.08
C ALA A 84 -3.27 14.96 -2.67
N TRP A 85 -3.18 16.07 -3.41
CA TRP A 85 -1.89 16.59 -3.85
C TRP A 85 -1.06 17.01 -2.63
N PHE A 86 0.23 16.69 -2.66
CA PHE A 86 1.17 17.05 -1.59
C PHE A 86 2.59 17.05 -2.15
N LYS A 87 3.44 17.97 -1.70
CA LYS A 87 4.83 18.06 -2.17
C LYS A 87 5.76 17.42 -1.14
N GLY A 88 5.91 16.10 -1.23
CA GLY A 88 6.79 15.30 -0.38
C GLY A 88 8.03 14.77 -1.10
N TYR A 89 8.80 13.94 -0.40
CA TYR A 89 9.98 13.25 -0.93
C TYR A 89 10.19 11.92 -0.20
N VAL A 90 10.95 11.00 -0.81
CA VAL A 90 11.36 9.72 -0.21
C VAL A 90 12.16 9.96 1.07
N GLY A 91 11.79 9.31 2.16
CA GLY A 91 12.38 9.46 3.49
C GLY A 91 11.85 10.64 4.29
N MET A 92 10.80 11.33 3.82
CA MET A 92 10.15 12.40 4.59
C MET A 92 9.59 11.83 5.91
N PRO A 93 9.89 12.46 7.07
CA PRO A 93 9.35 12.02 8.36
C PRO A 93 7.82 11.99 8.35
N ALA A 94 7.24 10.93 8.92
CA ALA A 94 5.78 10.79 8.99
C ALA A 94 5.09 11.95 9.74
N SER A 95 5.79 12.57 10.70
CA SER A 95 5.34 13.76 11.44
C SER A 95 5.09 14.98 10.54
N ASP A 96 5.79 15.05 9.40
CA ASP A 96 5.76 16.19 8.50
C ASP A 96 4.70 16.02 7.40
N ILE A 97 4.10 14.84 7.33
CA ILE A 97 3.04 14.49 6.38
C ILE A 97 1.69 14.76 7.07
N PRO A 98 0.86 15.70 6.56
CA PRO A 98 -0.48 15.91 7.09
C PRO A 98 -1.30 14.62 7.04
N GLN A 99 -1.71 14.13 8.21
CA GLN A 99 -2.47 12.90 8.34
C GLN A 99 -3.93 13.12 7.93
N PHE A 100 -4.50 12.18 7.19
CA PHE A 100 -5.94 12.10 6.98
C PHE A 100 -6.66 11.64 8.25
N VAL A 101 -7.95 11.97 8.33
CA VAL A 101 -8.83 11.55 9.42
C VAL A 101 -9.91 10.65 8.84
N GLU A 102 -10.26 9.59 9.58
CA GLU A 102 -11.34 8.68 9.21
C GLU A 102 -12.69 9.42 9.16
N GLY A 103 -13.43 9.26 8.06
CA GLY A 103 -14.79 9.74 7.91
C GLY A 103 -15.80 8.59 7.73
N GLU A 104 -17.00 8.93 7.28
CA GLU A 104 -18.06 7.94 7.04
C GLU A 104 -17.72 6.94 5.93
N ARG A 105 -16.90 7.35 4.94
CA ARG A 105 -16.42 6.44 3.89
C ARG A 105 -15.50 5.38 4.50
N GLU A 106 -14.56 5.80 5.33
CA GLU A 106 -13.58 4.93 5.99
C GLU A 106 -14.29 3.92 6.89
N LYS A 107 -15.26 4.35 7.70
CA LYS A 107 -16.07 3.43 8.52
C LYS A 107 -16.74 2.32 7.70
N ARG A 108 -17.31 2.65 6.53
CA ARG A 108 -17.89 1.64 5.63
C ARG A 108 -16.85 0.69 5.05
N VAL A 109 -15.68 1.20 4.70
CA VAL A 109 -14.57 0.38 4.19
C VAL A 109 -14.02 -0.53 5.30
N LYS A 110 -13.92 -0.05 6.53
CA LYS A 110 -13.54 -0.84 7.70
C LYS A 110 -14.50 -2.02 7.92
N ALA A 111 -15.81 -1.75 7.94
CA ALA A 111 -16.83 -2.79 8.05
C ALA A 111 -16.71 -3.80 6.89
N PHE A 112 -16.55 -3.32 5.66
CA PHE A 112 -16.33 -4.19 4.51
C PHE A 112 -15.09 -5.09 4.67
N LEU A 113 -13.95 -4.56 5.12
CA LEU A 113 -12.73 -5.36 5.34
C LEU A 113 -12.94 -6.43 6.41
N GLN A 114 -13.65 -6.09 7.49
CA GLN A 114 -14.02 -7.03 8.55
C GLN A 114 -14.96 -8.14 8.03
N GLU A 115 -15.95 -7.79 7.21
CA GLU A 115 -16.83 -8.78 6.54
C GLU A 115 -16.06 -9.72 5.61
N GLN A 116 -14.95 -9.26 5.02
CA GLN A 116 -14.04 -10.07 4.21
C GLN A 116 -13.04 -10.90 5.05
N GLY A 117 -13.13 -10.85 6.38
CA GLY A 117 -12.24 -11.54 7.31
C GLY A 117 -10.80 -11.01 7.28
N VAL A 118 -10.61 -9.74 6.93
CA VAL A 118 -9.31 -9.07 7.05
C VAL A 118 -9.25 -8.50 8.47
N GLU A 119 -8.27 -8.91 9.27
CA GLU A 119 -8.21 -8.57 10.70
C GLU A 119 -7.05 -7.63 11.06
N ASP A 120 -5.97 -7.64 10.26
CA ASP A 120 -4.75 -6.88 10.51
C ASP A 120 -4.63 -5.70 9.54
N PHE A 121 -5.23 -4.56 9.93
CA PHE A 121 -5.13 -3.32 9.17
C PHE A 121 -5.27 -2.08 10.04
N GLU A 122 -4.64 -0.98 9.61
CA GLU A 122 -4.65 0.31 10.30
C GLU A 122 -4.87 1.47 9.33
N PHE A 123 -5.61 2.49 9.75
CA PHE A 123 -5.77 3.69 8.93
C PHE A 123 -4.52 4.56 9.00
N GLN A 124 -3.85 4.79 7.87
CA GLN A 124 -2.60 5.55 7.81
C GLN A 124 -2.54 6.45 6.58
N THR A 125 -1.63 7.44 6.61
CA THR A 125 -1.32 8.31 5.46
C THR A 125 0.09 8.07 4.95
N TRP A 126 0.23 7.77 3.66
CA TRP A 126 1.51 7.47 3.00
C TRP A 126 1.71 8.35 1.77
N LEU A 127 2.96 8.56 1.37
CA LEU A 127 3.30 9.28 0.14
C LEU A 127 3.30 8.35 -1.09
N ASP A 128 2.92 8.90 -2.25
CA ASP A 128 2.89 8.24 -3.57
C ASP A 128 3.64 9.07 -4.62
#